data_AF-A0A1S3PN37-F1
#
_entry.id   AF-A0A1S3PN37-F1
#
_cell.length_a   1.000
_cell.length_b   1.000
_cell.length_c   1.000
_cell.angle_alpha   90.00
_cell.angle_beta   90.00
_cell.angle_gamma   90.00
#
_symmetry.space_group_name_H-M   'P 1'
#
loop_
_entity.id
_entity.type
_entity.pdbx_description
1 polymer ?
#
loop_
_entity_poly.entity_id
_entity_poly.type
_entity_poly.pdbx_seq_one_letter_code
_entity_poly.pdbx_strand_id
1 'polypeptide(L)'
;MSMVLFALVMRSTDGLPLSATTDYEQDEGLQETKKQIKTLSEKLSTFPSRCSLKTGKFNIHFTSSLGLGYLVVCTENCPNALAFCFLEEMQSQFLHRCDGFLIRNAVRPYSSSEFDDFLQDTKQRYNSPCSLTSKISLADMQSELKMIPTYQLSPEDLRSCFSRRNVFRYKSITPSQLLEPVSLRGIMSCVLSIFCGGLNLLQGFHAIEGFMQSYNDKDFNDMIAFFLGTAGCLYQFYLFGYFSVRRNSKSFLAFALICLSNICLFELRNVWQILFHVTVAAFMTLQIRLRQLQCKAPDYNV
;
A
#
# COMPACT_ATOMS: atom_id res chain seq x y z
N MET A 1 5.07 -35.09 -19.98
CA MET A 1 6.00 -34.04 -19.53
C MET A 1 5.29 -32.69 -19.64
N SER A 2 4.36 -32.41 -18.73
CA SER A 2 3.83 -31.06 -18.51
C SER A 2 4.46 -30.54 -17.23
N MET A 3 5.18 -29.43 -17.31
CA MET A 3 5.95 -28.86 -16.19
C MET A 3 5.10 -27.86 -15.41
N VAL A 4 4.28 -27.08 -16.11
CA VAL A 4 3.29 -26.13 -15.58
C VAL A 4 1.88 -26.68 -15.79
N LEU A 5 1.14 -26.85 -14.70
CA LEU A 5 -0.18 -27.48 -14.69
C LEU A 5 -1.32 -26.50 -14.58
N PHE A 6 -1.19 -25.45 -13.76
CA PHE A 6 -2.24 -24.46 -13.53
C PHE A 6 -1.61 -23.10 -13.23
N ALA A 7 -2.21 -22.03 -13.72
CA ALA A 7 -1.78 -20.67 -13.45
C ALA A 7 -2.98 -19.81 -13.01
N LEU A 8 -2.75 -18.91 -12.06
CA LEU A 8 -3.76 -18.04 -11.48
C LEU A 8 -3.19 -16.65 -11.21
N VAL A 9 -3.94 -15.64 -11.65
CA VAL A 9 -3.77 -14.25 -11.26
C VAL A 9 -4.89 -13.88 -10.30
N MET A 10 -4.52 -13.28 -9.16
CA MET A 10 -5.47 -12.93 -8.10
C MET A 10 -5.12 -11.59 -7.46
N ARG A 11 -6.09 -10.98 -6.80
CA ARG A 11 -5.87 -9.79 -5.99
C ARG A 11 -5.41 -10.17 -4.58
N SER A 12 -4.27 -9.64 -4.15
CA SER A 12 -3.62 -10.03 -2.89
C SER A 12 -4.36 -9.57 -1.61
N THR A 13 -5.30 -8.62 -1.72
CA THR A 13 -6.01 -8.04 -0.58
C THR A 13 -7.11 -8.94 -0.04
N ASP A 14 -7.80 -9.64 -0.93
CA ASP A 14 -9.02 -10.40 -0.65
C ASP A 14 -9.03 -11.78 -1.34
N GLY A 15 -7.98 -12.11 -2.10
CA GLY A 15 -7.86 -13.37 -2.81
C GLY A 15 -8.79 -13.50 -4.03
N LEU A 16 -9.36 -12.39 -4.53
CA LEU A 16 -10.28 -12.41 -5.67
C LEU A 16 -9.54 -12.91 -6.93
N PRO A 17 -9.98 -14.00 -7.57
CA PRO A 17 -9.35 -14.48 -8.81
C PRO A 17 -9.70 -13.54 -9.96
N LEU A 18 -8.70 -13.17 -10.76
CA LEU A 18 -8.81 -12.23 -11.88
C LEU A 18 -8.75 -12.94 -13.23
N SER A 19 -7.86 -13.91 -13.38
CA SER A 19 -7.66 -14.72 -14.59
C SER A 19 -7.00 -16.04 -14.20
N ALA A 20 -7.29 -17.13 -14.92
CA ALA A 20 -6.68 -18.43 -14.66
C ALA A 20 -6.66 -19.30 -15.92
N THR A 21 -5.75 -20.28 -15.96
CA THR A 21 -5.78 -21.30 -17.02
C THR A 21 -6.95 -22.25 -16.83
N THR A 22 -7.61 -22.60 -17.93
CA THR A 22 -8.69 -23.59 -17.96
C THR A 22 -8.12 -24.99 -18.14
N ASP A 23 -8.14 -25.77 -17.07
CA ASP A 23 -7.55 -27.12 -17.08
C ASP A 23 -8.60 -28.17 -16.72
N TYR A 24 -8.84 -29.09 -17.67
CA TYR A 24 -9.73 -30.25 -17.54
C TYR A 24 -9.07 -31.47 -16.88
N GLU A 25 -7.92 -31.27 -16.23
CA GLU A 25 -7.18 -32.34 -15.54
C GLU A 25 -7.99 -32.83 -14.32
N GLN A 26 -8.41 -34.10 -14.35
CA GLN A 26 -9.21 -34.76 -13.30
C GLN A 26 -8.36 -35.31 -12.13
N ASP A 27 -7.07 -34.95 -12.04
CA ASP A 27 -6.21 -35.43 -10.95
C ASP A 27 -6.70 -34.91 -9.59
N GLU A 28 -7.09 -35.84 -8.71
CA GLU A 28 -7.56 -35.54 -7.35
C GLU A 28 -6.52 -34.74 -6.54
N GLY A 29 -5.23 -35.01 -6.74
CA GLY A 29 -4.16 -34.27 -6.08
C GLY A 29 -4.04 -32.83 -6.56
N LEU A 30 -4.33 -32.57 -7.85
CA LEU A 30 -4.38 -31.21 -8.38
C LEU A 30 -5.60 -30.45 -7.82
N GLN A 31 -6.74 -31.13 -7.67
CA GLN A 31 -7.93 -30.55 -7.05
C GLN A 31 -7.68 -30.19 -5.58
N GLU A 32 -7.00 -31.04 -4.82
CA GLU A 32 -6.60 -30.72 -3.45
C GLU A 32 -5.62 -29.55 -3.39
N THR A 33 -4.66 -29.50 -4.32
CA THR A 33 -3.74 -28.35 -4.46
C THR A 33 -4.50 -27.06 -4.76
N LYS A 34 -5.53 -27.10 -5.62
CA LYS A 34 -6.42 -25.95 -5.89
C LYS A 34 -7.20 -25.50 -4.66
N LYS A 35 -7.62 -26.42 -3.78
CA LYS A 35 -8.22 -26.04 -2.49
C LYS A 35 -7.22 -25.32 -1.59
N GLN A 36 -5.96 -25.77 -1.55
CA GLN A 36 -4.90 -25.10 -0.79
C GLN A 36 -4.62 -23.69 -1.34
N ILE A 37 -4.68 -23.49 -2.65
CA ILE A 37 -4.54 -22.17 -3.28
C ILE A 37 -5.61 -21.22 -2.78
N LYS A 38 -6.85 -21.69 -2.62
CA LYS A 38 -7.93 -20.86 -2.07
C LYS A 38 -7.64 -20.40 -0.65
N THR A 39 -7.10 -21.29 0.20
CA THR A 39 -6.68 -20.90 1.56
C THR A 39 -5.46 -19.95 1.53
N LEU A 40 -4.58 -20.13 0.55
CA LEU A 40 -3.39 -19.29 0.36
C LEU A 40 -3.74 -17.89 -0.14
N SER A 41 -4.74 -17.76 -1.02
CA SER A 41 -5.15 -16.48 -1.61
C SER A 41 -5.66 -15.49 -0.58
N GLU A 42 -6.37 -15.96 0.44
CA GLU A 42 -6.83 -15.17 1.59
C GLU A 42 -5.67 -14.64 2.45
N LYS A 43 -4.54 -15.34 2.46
CA LYS A 43 -3.37 -15.02 3.30
C LYS A 43 -2.19 -14.46 2.52
N LEU A 44 -2.35 -14.21 1.23
CA LEU A 44 -1.24 -13.89 0.33
C LEU A 44 -0.47 -12.64 0.78
N SER A 45 -1.18 -11.64 1.31
CA SER A 45 -0.61 -10.41 1.85
C SER A 45 0.31 -10.60 3.07
N THR A 46 0.32 -11.78 3.70
CA THR A 46 1.15 -12.08 4.88
C THR A 46 2.51 -12.70 4.51
N PHE A 47 2.67 -13.16 3.27
CA PHE A 47 3.87 -13.87 2.82
C PHE A 47 4.85 -12.93 2.10
N PRO A 48 6.15 -13.29 2.04
CA PRO A 48 7.15 -12.61 1.22
C PRO A 48 6.79 -12.56 -0.28
N SER A 49 7.48 -11.67 -1.01
CA SER A 49 7.23 -11.44 -2.44
C SER A 49 7.45 -12.68 -3.31
N ARG A 50 8.42 -13.56 -3.02
CA ARG A 50 8.67 -14.81 -3.77
C ARG A 50 8.62 -16.01 -2.82
N CYS A 51 7.66 -16.91 -3.04
CA CYS A 51 7.45 -18.07 -2.18
C CYS A 51 7.27 -19.36 -3.00
N SER A 52 7.62 -20.48 -2.38
CA SER A 52 7.39 -21.81 -2.93
C SER A 52 6.83 -22.72 -1.83
N LEU A 53 5.80 -23.49 -2.16
CA LEU A 53 5.17 -24.46 -1.29
C LEU A 53 5.22 -25.83 -1.96
N LYS A 54 5.75 -26.83 -1.27
CA LYS A 54 5.79 -28.20 -1.78
C LYS A 54 4.59 -28.98 -1.25
N THR A 55 3.76 -29.47 -2.16
CA THR A 55 2.53 -30.23 -1.88
C THR A 55 2.64 -31.63 -2.48
N GLY A 56 3.56 -32.44 -1.96
CA GLY A 56 3.78 -33.81 -2.42
C GLY A 56 4.16 -33.86 -3.90
N LYS A 57 3.23 -34.34 -4.75
CA LYS A 57 3.44 -34.50 -6.21
C LYS A 57 3.47 -33.17 -6.98
N PHE A 58 3.00 -32.09 -6.38
CA PHE A 58 2.90 -30.77 -7.00
C PHE A 58 3.59 -29.71 -6.16
N ASN A 59 4.18 -28.73 -6.83
CA ASN A 59 4.78 -27.55 -6.22
C ASN A 59 3.98 -26.32 -6.61
N ILE A 60 3.72 -25.45 -5.64
CA ILE A 60 3.08 -24.15 -5.86
C ILE A 60 4.15 -23.09 -5.74
N HIS A 61 4.34 -22.30 -6.78
CA HIS A 61 5.20 -21.12 -6.75
C HIS A 61 4.33 -19.88 -6.91
N PHE A 62 4.60 -18.85 -6.13
CA PHE A 62 3.88 -17.60 -6.28
C PHE A 62 4.77 -16.38 -6.02
N THR A 63 4.40 -15.29 -6.68
CA THR A 63 4.97 -13.97 -6.47
C THR A 63 3.88 -12.95 -6.18
N SER A 64 4.14 -12.03 -5.27
CA SER A 64 3.21 -10.96 -4.90
C SER A 64 3.82 -9.59 -5.17
N SER A 65 3.16 -8.79 -5.99
CA SER A 65 3.60 -7.45 -6.36
C SER A 65 2.41 -6.57 -6.71
N LEU A 66 2.50 -5.27 -6.43
CA LEU A 66 1.49 -4.26 -6.79
C LEU A 66 0.06 -4.48 -6.25
N GLY A 67 -0.09 -5.25 -5.18
CA GLY A 67 -1.42 -5.64 -4.70
C GLY A 67 -2.03 -6.82 -5.48
N LEU A 68 -1.26 -7.42 -6.37
CA LEU A 68 -1.58 -8.61 -7.14
C LEU A 68 -0.74 -9.81 -6.70
N GLY A 69 -1.31 -10.99 -6.88
CA GLY A 69 -0.70 -12.29 -6.68
C GLY A 69 -0.68 -13.07 -7.98
N TYR A 70 0.49 -13.58 -8.34
CA TYR A 70 0.69 -14.46 -9.49
C TYR A 70 1.12 -15.81 -8.96
N LEU A 71 0.42 -16.86 -9.37
CA LEU A 71 0.62 -18.20 -8.86
C LEU A 71 0.68 -19.20 -10.01
N VAL A 72 1.56 -20.18 -9.85
CA VAL A 72 1.70 -21.30 -10.77
C VAL A 72 1.81 -22.61 -9.98
N VAL A 73 1.13 -23.63 -10.46
CA VAL A 73 1.23 -25.01 -9.98
C VAL A 73 2.03 -25.80 -11.00
N CYS A 74 3.08 -26.45 -10.52
CA CYS A 74 4.00 -27.22 -11.32
C CYS A 74 4.08 -28.66 -10.80
N THR A 75 4.56 -29.57 -11.66
CA THR A 75 4.97 -30.91 -11.19
C THR A 75 6.24 -30.82 -10.34
N GLU A 76 6.48 -31.82 -9.49
CA GLU A 76 7.65 -31.87 -8.60
C GLU A 76 8.99 -31.68 -9.36
N ASN A 77 9.08 -32.18 -10.59
CA ASN A 77 10.28 -32.16 -11.41
C ASN A 77 10.55 -30.79 -12.09
N CYS A 78 9.68 -29.81 -11.89
CA CYS A 78 9.84 -28.49 -12.50
C CYS A 78 10.95 -27.69 -11.79
N PRO A 79 11.98 -27.18 -12.52
CA PRO A 79 12.97 -26.30 -11.93
C PRO A 79 12.33 -25.00 -11.43
N ASN A 80 12.63 -24.61 -10.18
CA ASN A 80 12.12 -23.36 -9.60
C ASN A 80 12.37 -22.15 -10.52
N ALA A 81 13.55 -22.07 -11.16
CA ALA A 81 13.87 -20.99 -12.08
C ALA A 81 12.89 -20.87 -13.25
N LEU A 82 12.44 -22.00 -13.81
CA LEU A 82 11.46 -22.00 -14.89
C LEU A 82 10.11 -21.47 -14.39
N ALA A 83 9.70 -21.89 -13.18
CA ALA A 83 8.46 -21.41 -12.57
C ALA A 83 8.49 -19.89 -12.30
N PHE A 84 9.61 -19.36 -11.81
CA PHE A 84 9.74 -17.92 -11.57
C PHE A 84 9.87 -17.10 -12.86
N CYS A 85 10.55 -17.59 -13.91
CA CYS A 85 10.53 -16.94 -15.23
C CYS A 85 9.11 -16.83 -15.78
N PHE A 86 8.32 -17.91 -15.65
CA PHE A 86 6.92 -17.92 -16.06
C PHE A 86 6.08 -16.87 -15.29
N LEU A 87 6.29 -16.78 -13.97
CA LEU A 87 5.62 -15.79 -13.13
C LEU A 87 5.99 -14.35 -13.48
N GLU A 88 7.25 -14.08 -13.83
CA GLU A 88 7.71 -12.74 -14.23
C GLU A 88 7.15 -12.30 -15.59
N GLU A 89 7.12 -13.21 -16.57
CA GLU A 89 6.49 -12.93 -17.87
C GLU A 89 5.00 -12.64 -17.70
N MET A 90 4.30 -13.45 -16.89
CA MET A 90 2.90 -13.23 -16.55
C MET A 90 2.69 -11.88 -15.85
N GLN A 91 3.52 -11.56 -14.87
CA GLN A 91 3.45 -10.29 -14.16
C GLN A 91 3.64 -9.10 -15.12
N SER A 92 4.69 -9.12 -15.93
CA SER A 92 4.99 -8.04 -16.88
C SER A 92 3.86 -7.84 -17.88
N GLN A 93 3.31 -8.91 -18.43
CA GLN A 93 2.26 -8.85 -19.44
C GLN A 93 0.91 -8.43 -18.85
N PHE A 94 0.57 -8.90 -17.65
CA PHE A 94 -0.66 -8.49 -16.97
C PHE A 94 -0.65 -6.99 -16.65
N LEU A 95 0.48 -6.46 -16.16
CA LEU A 95 0.61 -5.04 -15.85
C LEU A 95 0.60 -4.15 -17.11
N HIS A 96 0.98 -4.69 -18.26
CA HIS A 96 0.94 -3.96 -19.53
C HIS A 96 -0.46 -3.96 -20.16
N ARG A 97 -1.19 -5.08 -20.06
CA ARG A 97 -2.49 -5.25 -20.74
C ARG A 97 -3.68 -4.78 -19.90
N CYS A 98 -3.59 -4.85 -18.57
CA CYS A 98 -4.74 -4.60 -17.70
C CYS A 98 -4.59 -3.29 -16.91
N ASP A 99 -5.67 -2.50 -16.84
CA ASP A 99 -5.71 -1.28 -16.04
C ASP A 99 -5.81 -1.59 -14.54
N GLY A 100 -4.83 -1.08 -13.77
CA GLY A 100 -4.79 -1.21 -12.32
C GLY A 100 -6.01 -0.62 -11.60
N PHE A 101 -6.67 0.40 -12.17
CA PHE A 101 -7.89 0.96 -11.60
C PHE A 101 -9.06 -0.02 -11.68
N LEU A 102 -9.25 -0.68 -12.83
CA LEU A 102 -10.30 -1.68 -13.03
C LEU A 102 -10.07 -2.89 -12.13
N ILE A 103 -8.84 -3.37 -12.04
CA ILE A 103 -8.44 -4.47 -11.15
C ILE A 103 -8.76 -4.18 -9.68
N ARG A 104 -8.45 -2.96 -9.21
CA ARG A 104 -8.66 -2.58 -7.82
C ARG A 104 -10.15 -2.49 -7.46
N ASN A 105 -10.99 -2.08 -8.42
CA ASN A 105 -12.43 -1.93 -8.22
C ASN A 105 -13.24 -3.16 -8.65
N ALA A 106 -12.59 -4.19 -9.19
CA ALA A 106 -13.26 -5.41 -9.59
C ALA A 106 -13.95 -6.09 -8.40
N VAL A 107 -15.20 -6.50 -8.60
CA VAL A 107 -16.01 -7.26 -7.63
C VAL A 107 -16.28 -8.67 -8.14
N ARG A 108 -16.36 -8.84 -9.46
CA ARG A 108 -16.67 -10.12 -10.10
C ARG A 108 -15.41 -10.99 -10.19
N PRO A 109 -15.47 -12.27 -9.77
CA PRO A 109 -14.44 -13.26 -10.06
C PRO A 109 -14.20 -13.39 -11.57
N TYR A 110 -12.94 -13.57 -11.96
CA TYR A 110 -12.51 -13.70 -13.36
C TYR A 110 -12.89 -12.49 -14.24
N SER A 111 -12.74 -11.29 -13.68
CA SER A 111 -13.02 -10.04 -14.38
C SER A 111 -12.02 -9.71 -15.50
N SER A 112 -10.87 -10.38 -15.54
CA SER A 112 -9.80 -10.19 -16.54
C SER A 112 -9.67 -11.40 -17.46
N SER A 113 -10.79 -11.99 -17.89
CA SER A 113 -10.81 -13.17 -18.78
C SER A 113 -10.15 -12.94 -20.13
N GLU A 114 -9.98 -11.68 -20.56
CA GLU A 114 -9.20 -11.31 -21.75
C GLU A 114 -7.73 -11.76 -21.68
N PHE A 115 -7.24 -12.03 -20.47
CA PHE A 115 -5.87 -12.49 -20.24
C PHE A 115 -5.73 -14.02 -20.30
N ASP A 116 -6.84 -14.76 -20.34
CA ASP A 116 -6.84 -16.23 -20.28
C ASP A 116 -6.14 -16.85 -21.51
N ASP A 117 -6.34 -16.28 -22.69
CA ASP A 117 -5.68 -16.73 -23.94
C ASP A 117 -4.15 -16.62 -23.82
N PHE A 118 -3.66 -15.48 -23.31
CA PHE A 118 -2.23 -15.28 -23.08
C PHE A 118 -1.67 -16.26 -22.04
N LEU A 119 -2.42 -16.52 -20.95
CA LEU A 119 -2.03 -17.50 -19.94
C LEU A 119 -1.87 -18.89 -20.54
N GLN A 120 -2.81 -19.29 -21.38
CA GLN A 120 -2.81 -20.60 -22.02
C GLN A 120 -1.67 -20.74 -23.02
N ASP A 121 -1.46 -19.73 -23.87
CA ASP A 121 -0.34 -19.69 -24.82
C ASP A 121 1.02 -19.75 -24.12
N THR A 122 1.17 -18.98 -23.04
CA THR A 122 2.41 -18.96 -22.25
C THR A 122 2.64 -20.29 -21.57
N LYS A 123 1.59 -20.90 -20.98
CA LYS A 123 1.68 -22.23 -20.39
C LYS A 123 2.12 -23.27 -21.43
N GLN A 124 1.54 -23.26 -22.63
CA GLN A 124 1.91 -24.19 -23.71
C GLN A 124 3.36 -23.98 -24.16
N ARG A 125 3.81 -22.73 -24.25
CA ARG A 125 5.18 -22.37 -24.60
C ARG A 125 6.20 -22.93 -23.61
N TYR A 126 5.96 -22.74 -22.30
CA TYR A 126 6.87 -23.22 -21.25
C TYR A 126 6.85 -24.74 -21.09
N ASN A 127 5.77 -25.41 -21.48
CA ASN A 127 5.67 -26.86 -21.50
C ASN A 127 6.29 -27.50 -22.76
N SER A 128 6.64 -26.71 -23.78
CA SER A 128 7.17 -27.19 -25.05
C SER A 128 8.71 -27.07 -25.10
N PRO A 129 9.47 -28.19 -25.13
CA PRO A 129 10.94 -28.18 -25.08
C PRO A 129 11.61 -27.38 -26.21
N CYS A 130 10.95 -27.26 -27.36
CA CYS A 130 11.48 -26.60 -28.55
C CYS A 130 11.30 -25.07 -28.58
N SER A 131 10.53 -24.49 -27.66
CA SER A 131 10.16 -23.05 -27.67
C SER A 131 10.91 -22.19 -26.64
N LEU A 132 11.74 -22.80 -25.79
CA LEU A 132 12.53 -22.11 -24.76
C LEU A 132 13.78 -21.45 -25.36
N THR A 133 13.59 -20.47 -26.24
CA THR A 133 14.66 -19.64 -26.82
C THR A 133 15.27 -18.68 -25.79
N SER A 134 14.74 -18.61 -24.57
CA SER A 134 15.21 -17.75 -23.47
C SER A 134 16.15 -18.46 -22.47
N LYS A 135 17.07 -19.32 -22.94
CA LYS A 135 18.11 -19.91 -22.07
C LYS A 135 18.90 -18.88 -21.25
N ILE A 136 18.98 -17.64 -21.74
CA ILE A 136 19.62 -16.49 -21.09
C ILE A 136 18.84 -16.08 -19.83
N SER A 137 17.51 -15.88 -19.93
CA SER A 137 16.66 -15.53 -18.77
C SER A 137 16.66 -16.61 -17.70
N LEU A 138 16.74 -17.90 -18.08
CA LEU A 138 16.75 -18.99 -17.12
C LEU A 138 18.06 -19.06 -16.31
N ALA A 139 19.21 -18.77 -16.93
CA ALA A 139 20.50 -18.71 -16.24
C ALA A 139 20.57 -17.51 -15.29
N ASP A 140 20.07 -16.35 -15.72
CA ASP A 140 19.99 -15.14 -14.91
C ASP A 140 19.05 -15.36 -13.72
N MET A 141 17.86 -15.92 -13.94
CA MET A 141 16.91 -16.27 -12.88
C MET A 141 17.47 -17.30 -11.90
N GLN A 142 18.21 -18.31 -12.40
CA GLN A 142 18.93 -19.25 -11.53
C GLN A 142 19.98 -18.56 -10.66
N SER A 143 20.68 -17.55 -11.20
CA SER A 143 21.65 -16.77 -10.43
C SER A 143 20.95 -15.87 -9.40
N GLU A 144 19.83 -15.24 -9.75
CA GLU A 144 19.03 -14.45 -8.83
C GLU A 144 18.47 -15.30 -7.69
N LEU A 145 17.94 -16.48 -7.98
CA LEU A 145 17.39 -17.39 -6.96
C LEU A 145 18.48 -17.91 -6.00
N LYS A 146 19.74 -17.97 -6.44
CA LYS A 146 20.87 -18.27 -5.55
C LYS A 146 21.21 -17.09 -4.64
N MET A 147 21.11 -15.86 -5.16
CA MET A 147 21.38 -14.64 -4.38
C MET A 147 20.23 -14.31 -3.41
N ILE A 148 18.99 -14.56 -3.81
CA ILE A 148 17.76 -14.29 -3.05
C ILE A 148 16.91 -15.57 -3.07
N PRO A 149 17.07 -16.44 -2.06
CA PRO A 149 16.34 -17.70 -2.02
C PRO A 149 14.84 -17.45 -1.81
N THR A 150 14.02 -18.27 -2.46
CA THR A 150 12.57 -18.30 -2.27
C THR A 150 12.22 -18.72 -0.85
N TYR A 151 11.25 -18.07 -0.24
CA TYR A 151 10.73 -18.53 1.05
C TYR A 151 9.98 -19.85 0.85
N GLN A 152 10.49 -20.93 1.47
CA GLN A 152 9.86 -22.25 1.43
C GLN A 152 8.79 -22.31 2.51
N LEU A 153 7.54 -22.47 2.12
CA LEU A 153 6.41 -22.63 3.03
C LEU A 153 6.22 -24.09 3.39
N SER A 154 5.97 -24.36 4.66
CA SER A 154 5.45 -25.66 5.12
C SER A 154 3.92 -25.67 4.99
N PRO A 155 3.27 -26.81 4.68
CA PRO A 155 1.82 -26.94 4.76
C PRO A 155 1.25 -26.61 6.17
N GLU A 156 2.08 -26.62 7.20
CA GLU A 156 1.72 -26.21 8.57
C GLU A 156 1.57 -24.69 8.71
N ASP A 157 2.32 -23.90 7.94
CA ASP A 157 2.24 -22.42 7.94
C ASP A 157 0.89 -21.93 7.39
N LEU A 158 0.23 -22.74 6.54
CA LEU A 158 -1.13 -22.47 6.07
C LEU A 158 -2.18 -22.64 7.18
N ARG A 159 -1.93 -23.52 8.16
CA ARG A 159 -2.84 -23.82 9.27
C ARG A 159 -2.62 -22.93 10.50
N SER A 160 -1.39 -22.53 10.77
CA SER A 160 -1.05 -21.72 11.95
C SER A 160 -1.55 -20.28 11.81
N CYS A 161 -2.69 -20.01 12.44
CA CYS A 161 -3.46 -18.77 12.26
C CYS A 161 -3.15 -17.64 13.25
N PHE A 162 -2.07 -17.70 14.04
CA PHE A 162 -1.82 -16.64 15.03
C PHE A 162 -0.32 -16.28 15.14
N SER A 163 -0.02 -14.98 14.92
CA SER A 163 1.16 -14.26 15.44
C SER A 163 2.41 -13.96 14.59
N ARG A 164 2.40 -14.04 13.25
CA ARG A 164 3.46 -13.39 12.44
C ARG A 164 2.95 -12.19 11.63
N ARG A 165 2.37 -11.19 12.32
CA ARG A 165 2.21 -9.83 11.78
C ARG A 165 3.52 -9.04 11.69
N ASN A 166 4.63 -9.62 12.10
CA ASN A 166 5.93 -8.98 12.09
C ASN A 166 6.82 -9.62 10.99
N VAL A 167 7.34 -8.76 10.09
CA VAL A 167 8.64 -8.90 9.38
C VAL A 167 8.68 -9.21 7.87
N PHE A 168 7.57 -9.25 7.11
CA PHE A 168 7.69 -9.19 5.63
C PHE A 168 6.85 -8.09 4.98
N ARG A 169 7.10 -6.83 5.39
CA ARG A 169 6.88 -5.68 4.51
C ARG A 169 7.92 -5.73 3.39
N TYR A 170 7.71 -6.53 2.35
CA TYR A 170 8.35 -6.24 1.08
C TYR A 170 7.74 -4.93 0.58
N LYS A 171 8.58 -3.92 0.32
CA LYS A 171 8.19 -2.67 -0.33
C LYS A 171 7.47 -3.04 -1.63
N SER A 172 6.16 -2.86 -1.66
CA SER A 172 5.37 -2.99 -2.88
C SER A 172 5.96 -2.05 -3.93
N ILE A 173 6.25 -2.57 -5.12
CA ILE A 173 6.76 -1.80 -6.27
C ILE A 173 5.63 -0.91 -6.89
N THR A 174 4.53 -0.67 -6.18
CA THR A 174 3.43 0.22 -6.64
C THR A 174 3.68 1.62 -6.11
N PRO A 175 3.58 2.66 -6.95
CA PRO A 175 3.61 4.04 -6.52
C PRO A 175 2.25 4.40 -5.88
N SER A 176 1.83 3.70 -4.84
CA SER A 176 0.90 4.29 -3.90
C SER A 176 1.74 5.24 -3.04
N GLN A 177 1.52 6.54 -3.20
CA GLN A 177 2.17 7.62 -2.45
C GLN A 177 1.76 7.57 -0.97
N LEU A 178 2.04 6.45 -0.30
CA LEU A 178 1.77 6.21 1.09
C LEU A 178 2.87 6.89 1.89
N LEU A 179 2.45 7.85 2.70
CA LEU A 179 3.32 8.55 3.64
C LEU A 179 3.87 7.53 4.66
N GLU A 180 5.12 7.68 5.06
CA GLU A 180 5.74 6.81 6.07
C GLU A 180 4.89 6.67 7.33
N PRO A 181 4.85 5.49 7.99
CA PRO A 181 4.10 5.31 9.23
C PRO A 181 4.45 6.41 10.24
N VAL A 182 3.43 6.92 10.92
CA VAL A 182 3.55 8.08 11.81
C VAL A 182 4.55 7.75 12.93
N SER A 183 5.65 8.50 13.00
CA SER A 183 6.63 8.37 14.07
C SER A 183 6.04 8.83 15.41
N LEU A 184 6.60 8.38 16.54
CA LEU A 184 6.17 8.82 17.88
C LEU A 184 6.14 10.36 18.02
N ARG A 185 7.09 11.05 17.38
CA ARG A 185 7.14 12.52 17.32
C ARG A 185 5.96 13.12 16.55
N GLY A 186 5.52 12.44 15.49
CA GLY A 186 4.31 12.79 14.74
C GLY A 186 3.03 12.63 15.55
N ILE A 187 2.91 11.55 16.34
CA ILE A 187 1.77 11.32 17.24
C ILE A 187 1.66 12.45 18.26
N MET A 188 2.77 12.83 18.89
CA MET A 188 2.79 13.94 19.84
C MET A 188 2.38 15.27 19.19
N SER A 189 2.82 15.52 17.96
CA SER A 189 2.40 16.71 17.21
C SER A 189 0.89 16.72 16.93
N CYS A 190 0.31 15.58 16.56
CA CYS A 190 -1.13 15.43 16.32
C CYS A 190 -1.96 15.71 17.57
N VAL A 191 -1.57 15.13 18.72
CA VAL A 191 -2.27 15.33 20.00
C VAL A 191 -2.24 16.79 20.41
N LEU A 192 -1.07 17.44 20.31
CA LEU A 192 -0.92 18.87 20.61
C LEU A 192 -1.73 19.76 19.66
N SER A 193 -1.82 19.41 18.37
CA SER A 193 -2.61 20.15 17.37
C SER A 193 -4.12 20.03 17.63
N ILE A 194 -4.60 18.84 18.02
CA ILE A 194 -6.01 18.62 18.41
C ILE A 194 -6.35 19.43 19.65
N PHE A 195 -5.47 19.41 20.66
CA PHE A 195 -5.64 20.20 21.89
C PHE A 195 -5.68 21.71 21.60
N CYS A 196 -4.77 22.19 20.75
CA CYS A 196 -4.71 23.57 20.27
C CYS A 196 -6.01 23.99 19.55
N GLY A 197 -6.52 23.15 18.64
CA GLY A 197 -7.80 23.37 17.96
C GLY A 197 -8.99 23.42 18.92
N GLY A 198 -9.01 22.53 19.92
CA GLY A 198 -10.04 22.52 20.96
C GLY A 198 -10.07 23.80 21.80
N LEU A 199 -8.90 24.30 22.22
CA LEU A 199 -8.80 25.57 22.96
C LEU A 199 -9.27 26.78 22.13
N ASN A 200 -8.88 26.84 20.85
CA ASN A 200 -9.34 27.91 19.95
C ASN A 200 -10.86 27.87 19.75
N LEU A 201 -11.44 26.67 19.65
CA LEU A 201 -12.89 26.48 19.46
C LEU A 201 -13.67 26.86 20.72
N LEU A 202 -13.23 26.44 21.91
CA LEU A 202 -13.85 26.84 23.19
C LEU A 202 -13.81 28.37 23.38
N GLN A 203 -12.69 29.01 23.06
CA GLN A 203 -12.55 30.46 23.14
C GLN A 203 -13.40 31.18 22.07
N GLY A 204 -13.51 30.61 20.87
CA GLY A 204 -14.40 31.11 19.82
C GLY A 204 -15.88 31.06 20.23
N PHE A 205 -16.31 30.01 20.93
CA PHE A 205 -17.67 29.92 21.47
C PHE A 205 -17.95 30.97 22.56
N HIS A 206 -17.00 31.23 23.45
CA HIS A 206 -17.13 32.33 24.42
C HIS A 206 -17.14 33.70 23.75
N ALA A 207 -16.38 33.89 22.66
CA ALA A 207 -16.42 35.13 21.88
C ALA A 207 -17.77 35.34 21.17
N ILE A 208 -18.46 34.26 20.74
CA ILE A 208 -19.84 34.34 20.20
C ILE A 208 -20.80 34.87 21.26
N GLU A 209 -20.70 34.41 22.50
CA GLU A 209 -21.53 34.86 23.61
C GLU A 209 -21.31 36.37 23.87
N GLY A 210 -20.06 36.83 23.84
CA GLY A 210 -19.71 38.25 23.95
C GLY A 210 -20.23 39.10 22.78
N PHE A 211 -20.11 38.61 21.54
CA PHE A 211 -20.66 39.28 20.35
C PHE A 211 -22.18 39.42 20.39
N MET A 212 -22.89 38.40 20.88
CA MET A 212 -24.35 38.46 21.05
C MET A 212 -24.78 39.53 22.05
N GLN A 213 -23.88 39.95 22.94
CA GLN A 213 -24.16 40.91 24.01
C GLN A 213 -23.68 42.33 23.68
N SER A 214 -22.66 42.48 22.83
CA SER A 214 -22.17 43.77 22.31
C SER A 214 -21.99 43.63 20.80
N TYR A 215 -22.89 44.22 20.02
CA TYR A 215 -22.91 44.12 18.55
C TYR A 215 -21.82 45.03 17.93
N ASN A 216 -20.55 44.79 18.29
CA ASN A 216 -19.40 45.55 17.84
C ASN A 216 -18.62 44.79 16.74
N ASP A 217 -18.13 45.54 15.76
CA ASP A 217 -17.30 44.99 14.67
C ASP A 217 -15.97 44.39 15.17
N LYS A 218 -15.46 44.87 16.31
CA LYS A 218 -14.21 44.36 16.91
C LYS A 218 -14.38 42.93 17.44
N ASP A 219 -15.46 42.68 18.19
CA ASP A 219 -15.77 41.36 18.76
C ASP A 219 -16.09 40.33 17.65
N PHE A 220 -16.67 40.79 16.54
CA PHE A 220 -16.89 39.96 15.35
C PHE A 220 -15.57 39.55 14.67
N ASN A 221 -14.62 40.47 14.54
CA ASN A 221 -13.29 40.17 13.98
C ASN A 221 -12.50 39.20 14.87
N ASP A 222 -12.62 39.34 16.19
CA ASP A 222 -11.99 38.43 17.16
C ASP A 222 -12.60 37.03 17.08
N MET A 223 -13.93 36.92 17.01
CA MET A 223 -14.63 35.66 16.76
C MET A 223 -14.11 34.96 15.49
N ILE A 224 -14.05 35.69 14.37
CA ILE A 224 -13.54 35.14 13.10
C ILE A 224 -12.09 34.67 13.27
N ALA A 225 -11.25 35.41 13.99
CA ALA A 225 -9.86 35.03 14.22
C ALA A 225 -9.72 33.70 14.98
N PHE A 226 -10.57 33.40 15.96
CA PHE A 226 -10.60 32.10 16.65
C PHE A 226 -11.00 30.94 15.75
N PHE A 227 -12.02 31.12 14.90
CA PHE A 227 -12.44 30.10 13.95
C PHE A 227 -11.39 29.86 12.85
N LEU A 228 -10.74 30.93 12.39
CA LEU A 228 -9.69 30.86 11.38
C LEU A 228 -8.45 30.12 11.92
N GLY A 229 -8.08 30.35 13.18
CA GLY A 229 -7.02 29.60 13.87
C GLY A 229 -7.37 28.12 14.05
N THR A 230 -8.63 27.80 14.35
CA THR A 230 -9.12 26.41 14.45
C THR A 230 -9.07 25.70 13.08
N ALA A 231 -9.56 26.36 12.03
CA ALA A 231 -9.52 25.83 10.67
C ALA A 231 -8.08 25.59 10.18
N GLY A 232 -7.15 26.49 10.51
CA GLY A 232 -5.73 26.33 10.23
C GLY A 232 -5.12 25.07 10.87
N CYS A 233 -5.45 24.80 12.14
CA CYS A 233 -4.96 23.62 12.86
C CYS A 233 -5.50 22.31 12.27
N LEU A 234 -6.79 22.27 11.95
CA LEU A 234 -7.42 21.12 11.29
C LEU A 234 -6.86 20.88 9.89
N TYR A 235 -6.58 21.95 9.15
CA TYR A 235 -5.98 21.86 7.83
C TYR A 235 -4.54 21.35 7.88
N GLN A 236 -3.74 21.75 8.89
CA GLN A 236 -2.41 21.17 9.13
C GLN A 236 -2.50 19.67 9.49
N PHE A 237 -3.47 19.28 10.31
CA PHE A 237 -3.71 17.88 10.63
C PHE A 237 -4.11 17.06 9.40
N TYR A 238 -4.98 17.61 8.54
CA TYR A 238 -5.36 17.01 7.27
C TYR A 238 -4.15 16.85 6.32
N LEU A 239 -3.34 17.89 6.17
CA LEU A 239 -2.11 17.85 5.36
C LEU A 239 -1.05 16.89 5.91
N PHE A 240 -1.07 16.64 7.22
CA PHE A 240 -0.24 15.61 7.82
C PHE A 240 -0.73 14.22 7.41
N GLY A 241 -2.04 13.96 7.40
CA GLY A 241 -2.61 12.65 7.07
C GLY A 241 -2.69 12.31 5.58
N TYR A 242 -2.88 13.31 4.72
CA TYR A 242 -3.18 13.12 3.29
C TYR A 242 -2.08 13.65 2.37
N PHE A 243 -1.82 12.92 1.28
CA PHE A 243 -0.83 13.31 0.28
C PHE A 243 -1.33 14.45 -0.63
N SER A 244 -0.55 15.53 -0.78
CA SER A 244 -0.86 16.60 -1.73
C SER A 244 0.39 17.10 -2.45
N VAL A 245 0.28 17.35 -3.76
CA VAL A 245 1.38 17.75 -4.67
C VAL A 245 2.10 19.04 -4.22
N ARG A 246 1.44 19.92 -3.45
CA ARG A 246 2.01 21.16 -2.89
C ARG A 246 2.00 21.20 -1.35
N ARG A 247 2.20 20.05 -0.69
CA ARG A 247 2.07 19.90 0.77
C ARG A 247 2.88 20.93 1.57
N ASN A 248 4.13 21.20 1.20
CA ASN A 248 4.99 22.13 1.93
C ASN A 248 4.52 23.59 1.82
N SER A 249 4.08 24.02 0.63
CA SER A 249 3.56 25.36 0.41
C SER A 249 2.21 25.54 1.12
N LYS A 250 1.32 24.54 1.04
CA LYS A 250 0.03 24.55 1.75
C LYS A 250 0.20 24.55 3.27
N SER A 251 1.16 23.80 3.81
CA SER A 251 1.46 23.77 5.24
C SER A 251 2.02 25.11 5.74
N PHE A 252 2.87 25.76 4.94
CA PHE A 252 3.41 27.08 5.29
C PHE A 252 2.33 28.16 5.25
N LEU A 253 1.43 28.10 4.27
CA LEU A 253 0.27 28.99 4.21
C LEU A 253 -0.66 28.80 5.42
N ALA A 254 -0.89 27.54 5.83
CA ALA A 254 -1.66 27.23 7.04
C ALA A 254 -0.98 27.77 8.32
N PHE A 255 0.35 27.67 8.40
CA PHE A 255 1.12 28.24 9.51
C PHE A 255 1.03 29.77 9.56
N ALA A 256 1.16 30.45 8.41
CA ALA A 256 1.01 31.89 8.32
C ALA A 256 -0.41 32.34 8.73
N LEU A 257 -1.44 31.57 8.35
CA LEU A 257 -2.82 31.81 8.77
C LEU A 257 -2.97 31.73 10.29
N ILE A 258 -2.40 30.70 10.93
CA ILE A 258 -2.42 30.55 12.40
C ILE A 258 -1.68 31.71 13.07
N CYS A 259 -0.54 32.16 12.53
CA CYS A 259 0.19 33.31 13.07
C CYS A 259 -0.64 34.59 12.97
N LEU A 260 -1.26 34.83 11.81
CA LEU A 260 -2.12 36.01 11.59
C LEU A 260 -3.32 36.01 12.54
N SER A 261 -3.99 34.87 12.71
CA SER A 261 -5.08 34.71 13.69
C SER A 261 -4.63 35.02 15.12
N ASN A 262 -3.43 34.59 15.52
CA ASN A 262 -2.91 34.89 16.86
C ASN A 262 -2.48 36.37 17.04
N ILE A 263 -2.04 37.04 15.96
CA ILE A 263 -1.75 38.48 15.98
C ILE A 263 -3.02 39.29 16.16
N CYS A 264 -4.11 38.93 15.46
CA CYS A 264 -5.41 39.58 15.64
C CYS A 264 -5.92 39.43 17.09
N LEU A 265 -5.61 38.30 17.73
CA LEU A 265 -6.03 37.99 19.10
C LEU A 265 -5.03 38.44 20.18
N PHE A 266 -4.05 39.30 19.85
CA PHE A 266 -2.97 39.68 20.77
C PHE A 266 -3.49 40.38 22.04
N GLU A 267 -4.57 41.14 21.95
CA GLU A 267 -5.17 41.82 23.11
C GLU A 267 -5.93 40.87 24.04
N LEU A 268 -6.40 39.73 23.53
CA LEU A 268 -7.22 38.74 24.25
C LEU A 268 -6.40 37.58 24.81
N ARG A 269 -5.17 37.35 24.30
CA ARG A 269 -4.34 36.19 24.63
C ARG A 269 -3.08 36.59 25.39
N ASN A 270 -2.74 35.80 26.40
CA ASN A 270 -1.46 35.93 27.08
C ASN A 270 -0.31 35.59 26.13
N VAL A 271 0.83 36.28 26.29
CA VAL A 271 2.05 36.03 25.50
C VAL A 271 2.47 34.56 25.52
N TRP A 272 2.32 33.89 26.67
CA TRP A 272 2.59 32.45 26.81
C TRP A 272 1.64 31.56 25.99
N GLN A 273 0.36 31.93 25.87
CA GLN A 273 -0.60 31.20 25.06
C GLN A 273 -0.28 31.37 23.57
N ILE A 274 0.05 32.59 23.14
CA ILE A 274 0.46 32.88 21.76
C ILE A 274 1.71 32.07 21.40
N LEU A 275 2.73 32.10 22.26
CA LEU A 275 3.95 31.31 22.08
C LEU A 275 3.66 29.81 21.99
N PHE A 276 2.76 29.29 22.83
CA PHE A 276 2.36 27.88 22.78
C PHE A 276 1.69 27.51 21.43
N HIS A 277 0.70 28.28 20.99
CA HIS A 277 -0.01 28.02 19.73
C HIS A 277 0.90 28.12 18.51
N VAL A 278 1.80 29.12 18.48
CA VAL A 278 2.78 29.30 17.39
C VAL A 278 3.81 28.16 17.38
N THR A 279 4.30 27.75 18.55
CA THR A 279 5.29 26.66 18.67
C THR A 279 4.71 25.32 18.22
N VAL A 280 3.47 25.02 18.59
CA VAL A 280 2.77 23.79 18.16
C VAL A 280 2.55 23.78 16.65
N ALA A 281 2.12 24.91 16.07
CA ALA A 281 1.91 25.03 14.62
C ALA A 281 3.22 24.95 13.82
N ALA A 282 4.31 25.50 14.36
CA ALA A 282 5.65 25.39 13.77
C ALA A 282 6.16 23.95 13.84
N PHE A 283 5.97 23.27 14.98
CA PHE A 283 6.34 21.87 15.15
C PHE A 283 5.57 20.95 14.20
N MET A 284 4.25 21.15 14.04
CA MET A 284 3.43 20.45 13.03
C MET A 284 3.95 20.67 11.61
N THR A 285 4.25 21.92 11.24
CA THR A 285 4.79 22.25 9.91
C THR A 285 6.15 21.60 9.66
N LEU A 286 7.00 21.53 10.69
CA LEU A 286 8.29 20.84 10.63
C LEU A 286 8.08 19.33 10.45
N GLN A 287 7.15 18.70 11.17
CA GLN A 287 6.83 17.28 10.97
C GLN A 287 6.26 17.00 9.57
N ILE A 288 5.44 17.90 9.03
CA ILE A 288 4.93 17.80 7.65
C ILE A 288 6.07 17.92 6.62
N ARG A 289 7.07 18.76 6.87
CA ARG A 289 8.27 18.90 6.01
C ARG A 289 9.16 17.66 6.08
N LEU A 290 9.42 17.17 7.30
CA LEU A 290 10.33 16.05 7.56
C LEU A 290 9.74 14.70 7.16
N ARG A 291 8.40 14.57 7.08
CA ARG A 291 7.73 13.34 6.62
C ARG A 291 7.90 13.18 5.12
N GLN A 292 9.00 12.57 4.69
CA GLN A 292 9.26 12.33 3.28
C GLN A 292 8.20 11.40 2.68
N LEU A 293 7.95 11.58 1.37
CA LEU A 293 7.36 10.51 0.57
C LEU A 293 8.33 9.34 0.63
N GLN A 294 7.85 8.11 0.76
CA GLN A 294 8.73 6.95 0.56
C GLN A 294 9.37 7.09 -0.83
N CYS A 295 10.62 7.56 -0.87
CA CYS A 295 11.38 7.59 -2.10
C CYS A 295 11.65 6.15 -2.51
N LYS A 296 11.43 5.90 -3.79
CA LYS A 296 11.87 4.75 -4.56
C LYS A 296 13.27 4.34 -4.08
N ALA A 297 13.48 3.05 -3.79
CA ALA A 297 14.84 2.56 -3.64
C ALA A 297 15.58 2.85 -4.97
N PRO A 298 16.84 3.32 -4.94
CA PRO A 298 17.60 3.46 -6.17
C PRO A 298 17.80 2.07 -6.79
N ASP A 299 18.02 2.06 -8.10
CA ASP A 299 18.34 0.91 -8.97
C ASP A 299 17.15 0.26 -9.67
N TYR A 300 16.88 0.78 -10.87
CA TYR A 300 16.91 0.04 -12.13
C TYR A 300 17.00 1.10 -13.24
N ASN A 301 18.19 1.21 -13.84
CA ASN A 301 18.37 1.93 -15.10
C ASN A 301 17.65 1.14 -16.19
N VAL A 302 16.77 1.83 -16.92
CA VAL A 302 16.39 1.45 -18.29
C VAL A 302 17.46 2.00 -19.22
#